data_AF-U6D056-F1
#
_entry.id   AF-U6D056-F1
#
_cell.length_a   1.000
_cell.length_b   1.000
_cell.length_c   1.000
_cell.angle_alpha   90.00
_cell.angle_beta   90.00
_cell.angle_gamma   90.00
#
_symmetry.space_group_name_H-M   'P 1'
#
loop_
_entity.id
_entity.type
_entity.pdbx_description
1 polymer ?
#
loop_
_entity_poly.entity_id
_entity_poly.type
_entity_poly.pdbx_seq_one_letter_code
_entity_poly.pdbx_strand_id
1 'polypeptide(L)'
;RAQLIKPYMTQEGEYLPLDQRDLNVGYDLGLDRIFLVSPIIIVHEIDEDSPLYGMGKEELESEDFEIVVILEGMVEATAMTTQARSSYL
;
A
#
# COMPACT_ATOMS: atom_id res chain seq x y z
N ARG A 1 3.90 -2.86 -4.46
CA ARG A 1 3.30 -1.55 -4.11
C ARG A 1 2.18 -1.78 -3.12
N ALA A 2 1.92 -0.81 -2.25
CA ALA A 2 0.79 -0.83 -1.34
C ALA A 2 0.20 0.58 -1.25
N GLN A 3 -1.12 0.69 -1.17
CA GLN A 3 -1.83 1.97 -1.08
C GLN A 3 -2.90 1.87 0.01
N LEU A 4 -2.99 2.89 0.85
CA LEU A 4 -4.09 3.09 1.77
C LEU A 4 -5.16 3.93 1.09
N ILE A 5 -6.38 3.40 1.03
CA ILE A 5 -7.54 4.04 0.43
C ILE A 5 -8.51 4.42 1.53
N LYS A 6 -8.83 5.71 1.63
CA LYS A 6 -9.90 6.18 2.53
C LYS A 6 -10.54 7.48 2.07
N PRO A 7 -11.76 7.81 2.50
CA PRO A 7 -12.33 9.14 2.29
C PRO A 7 -11.49 10.22 2.98
N TYR A 8 -11.30 11.36 2.32
CA TYR A 8 -10.58 12.49 2.88
C TYR A 8 -11.23 13.81 2.50
N MET A 9 -11.22 14.78 3.41
CA MET A 9 -11.62 16.16 3.14
C MET A 9 -10.37 17.02 3.15
N THR A 10 -10.10 17.73 2.06
CA THR A 10 -8.95 18.65 1.99
C THR A 10 -9.16 19.88 2.88
N GLN A 11 -8.10 20.64 3.12
CA GLN A 11 -8.18 21.86 3.94
C GLN A 11 -9.03 22.94 3.26
N GLU A 12 -9.14 22.90 1.94
CA GLU A 12 -9.95 23.77 1.10
C GLU A 12 -11.44 23.36 1.07
N GLY A 13 -11.79 22.22 1.69
CA GLY A 13 -13.16 21.72 1.75
C GLY A 13 -13.58 20.86 0.57
N GLU A 14 -12.63 20.33 -0.21
CA GLU A 14 -12.91 19.35 -1.26
C GLU A 14 -13.03 17.95 -0.67
N TYR A 15 -14.10 17.24 -1.00
CA TYR A 15 -14.30 15.86 -0.59
C TYR A 15 -13.74 14.89 -1.63
N LEU A 16 -12.80 14.06 -1.20
CA LEU A 16 -12.19 12.99 -1.98
C LEU A 16 -12.74 11.64 -1.48
N PRO A 17 -13.67 10.99 -2.22
CA PRO A 17 -14.28 9.75 -1.76
C PRO A 17 -13.30 8.58 -1.62
N LEU A 18 -12.23 8.57 -2.41
CA LEU A 18 -11.23 7.51 -2.49
C LEU A 18 -9.84 8.15 -2.58
N ASP A 19 -9.43 8.87 -1.54
CA ASP A 19 -8.06 9.37 -1.43
C ASP A 19 -7.12 8.17 -1.33
N GLN A 20 -6.07 8.16 -2.15
CA GLN A 20 -5.11 7.06 -2.23
C GLN A 20 -3.75 7.56 -1.75
N ARG A 21 -3.27 7.01 -0.65
CA ARG A 21 -1.97 7.35 -0.08
C ARG A 21 -1.02 6.18 -0.24
N ASP A 22 0.20 6.44 -0.70
CA ASP A 22 1.20 5.39 -0.87
C ASP A 22 1.65 4.86 0.51
N LEU A 23 1.85 3.55 0.58
CA LEU A 23 2.53 2.90 1.69
C LEU A 23 3.89 2.43 1.18
N ASN A 24 4.94 3.13 1.62
CA ASN A 24 6.29 2.84 1.18
C ASN A 24 6.75 1.45 1.63
N VAL A 25 6.99 0.57 0.67
CA VAL A 25 7.50 -0.80 0.89
C VAL A 25 8.94 -0.95 0.42
N GLY A 26 9.70 0.14 0.44
CA GLY A 26 11.11 0.19 0.07
C GLY A 26 11.38 0.79 -1.31
N TYR A 27 10.48 1.62 -1.86
CA TYR A 27 10.67 2.25 -3.17
C TYR A 27 11.92 3.14 -3.21
N ASP A 28 12.13 3.96 -2.18
CA ASP A 28 13.24 4.92 -2.13
C ASP A 28 14.62 4.26 -2.10
N LEU A 29 14.68 3.05 -1.52
CA LEU A 29 15.88 2.22 -1.46
C LEU A 29 15.92 1.18 -2.59
N GLY A 30 14.89 1.12 -3.43
CA GLY A 30 14.72 0.17 -4.51
C GLY A 30 14.55 -1.30 -4.07
N LEU A 31 14.16 -1.53 -2.82
CA LEU A 31 13.88 -2.82 -2.19
C LEU A 31 12.48 -3.36 -2.51
N ASP A 32 11.62 -2.53 -3.11
CA ASP A 32 10.31 -2.90 -3.64
C ASP A 32 10.40 -3.89 -4.81
N ARG A 33 11.57 -4.00 -5.44
CA ARG A 33 11.89 -4.98 -6.49
C ARG A 33 12.47 -6.24 -5.85
N ILE A 34 11.63 -7.27 -5.74
CA ILE A 34 11.96 -8.52 -5.08
C ILE A 34 12.35 -9.63 -6.07
N PHE A 35 13.21 -10.54 -5.62
CA PHE A 35 13.47 -11.82 -6.31
C PHE A 35 12.62 -12.92 -5.68
N LEU A 36 11.41 -13.11 -6.20
CA LEU A 36 10.37 -13.95 -5.60
C LEU A 36 10.52 -15.43 -6.01
N VAL A 37 11.34 -16.18 -5.27
CA VAL A 37 11.51 -17.65 -5.44
C VAL A 37 10.86 -18.46 -4.32
N SER A 38 10.78 -17.88 -3.12
CA SER A 38 10.09 -18.41 -1.95
C SER A 38 9.10 -17.37 -1.41
N PRO A 39 8.20 -17.72 -0.47
CA PRO A 39 7.40 -16.71 0.22
C PRO A 39 8.29 -15.61 0.80
N ILE A 40 7.93 -14.35 0.54
CA ILE A 40 8.62 -13.15 1.03
C ILE A 40 7.65 -12.34 1.88
N ILE A 41 8.16 -11.78 2.97
CA ILE A 41 7.43 -10.83 3.81
C ILE A 41 7.73 -9.44 3.26
N ILE A 42 6.68 -8.74 2.82
CA ILE A 42 6.76 -7.32 2.47
C ILE A 42 6.58 -6.51 3.75
N VAL A 43 7.48 -5.57 3.98
CA VAL A 43 7.48 -4.73 5.19
C VAL A 43 7.23 -3.28 4.77
N HIS A 44 6.25 -2.67 5.42
CA HIS A 44 6.09 -1.22 5.47
C HIS A 44 6.54 -0.77 6.86
N GLU A 45 7.55 0.09 6.92
CA GLU A 45 7.97 0.72 8.17
C GLU A 45 7.03 1.90 8.46
N ILE A 46 6.46 1.92 9.67
CA ILE A 46 5.58 3.02 10.10
C ILE A 46 6.48 4.09 10.73
N ASP A 47 7.02 4.95 9.87
CA ASP A 47 7.80 6.14 10.23
C ASP A 47 6.94 7.42 10.18
N GLU A 48 7.55 8.59 10.38
CA GLU A 48 6.86 9.88 10.42
C GLU A 48 6.17 10.30 9.10
N ASP A 49 6.57 9.69 7.98
CA ASP A 49 5.97 9.92 6.66
C ASP A 49 4.82 8.93 6.36
N SER A 50 4.69 7.87 7.16
CA SER A 50 3.62 6.88 7.00
C SER A 50 2.24 7.47 7.32
N PRO A 51 1.21 7.22 6.48
CA PRO A 51 -0.16 7.61 6.80
C PRO A 51 -0.74 6.87 8.01
N LEU A 52 -0.04 5.85 8.53
CA LEU A 52 -0.40 5.08 9.71
C LEU A 52 0.33 5.55 10.99
N TYR A 53 1.26 6.51 10.90
CA TYR A 53 2.13 6.90 12.02
C TYR A 53 1.41 7.31 13.30
N GLY A 54 0.31 8.06 13.16
CA GLY A 54 -0.50 8.53 14.27
C GLY A 54 -1.62 7.59 14.70
N MET A 55 -1.74 6.41 14.07
CA MET A 55 -2.86 5.51 14.29
C MET A 55 -2.55 4.52 15.41
N GLY A 56 -3.29 4.62 16.52
CA GLY A 56 -3.22 3.66 17.60
C GLY A 56 -4.05 2.41 17.31
N LYS A 57 -4.06 1.49 18.29
CA LYS A 57 -4.83 0.24 18.17
C LYS A 57 -6.34 0.49 18.10
N GLU A 58 -6.86 1.41 18.91
CA GLU A 58 -8.29 1.71 18.95
C GLU A 58 -8.76 2.39 17.66
N GLU A 59 -7.94 3.27 17.10
CA GLU A 59 -8.18 3.88 15.79
C GLU A 59 -8.13 2.84 14.67
N LEU A 60 -7.17 1.92 14.68
CA LEU A 60 -7.10 0.81 13.71
C LEU A 60 -8.37 -0.06 13.73
N GLU A 61 -8.97 -0.29 14.90
CA GLU A 61 -10.18 -1.11 15.03
C GLU A 61 -11.47 -0.37 14.64
N SER A 62 -11.43 0.97 14.56
CA SER A 62 -12.62 1.82 14.36
C SER A 62 -12.62 2.62 13.06
N GLU A 63 -11.47 2.84 12.45
CA GLU A 63 -11.34 3.52 11.16
C GLU A 63 -11.85 2.64 10.01
N ASP A 64 -12.33 3.29 8.95
CA ASP A 64 -12.80 2.65 7.71
C ASP A 64 -11.83 3.02 6.58
N PHE A 65 -10.89 2.12 6.30
CA PHE A 65 -9.95 2.23 5.20
C PHE A 65 -9.70 0.86 4.56
N GLU A 66 -9.08 0.84 3.39
CA GLU A 66 -8.65 -0.39 2.74
C GLU A 66 -7.19 -0.26 2.32
N ILE A 67 -6.36 -1.25 2.65
CA ILE A 67 -4.99 -1.36 2.15
C ILE A 67 -5.00 -2.25 0.92
N VAL A 68 -4.82 -1.66 -0.25
CA VAL A 68 -4.68 -2.37 -1.51
C VAL A 68 -3.21 -2.69 -1.76
N VAL A 69 -2.91 -3.98 -1.98
CA VAL A 69 -1.56 -4.46 -2.30
C VAL A 69 -1.49 -4.94 -3.74
N ILE A 70 -0.40 -4.58 -4.41
CA ILE A 70 -0.18 -4.86 -5.82
C ILE A 70 1.20 -5.47 -6.00
N LEU A 71 1.24 -6.66 -6.61
CA LEU A 71 2.45 -7.32 -7.08
C LEU A 71 2.44 -7.33 -8.61
N GLU A 72 3.47 -6.74 -9.20
CA GLU A 72 3.68 -6.69 -10.65
C GLU A 72 4.91 -7.52 -11.00
N GLY A 73 4.84 -8.24 -12.12
CA GLY A 73 5.97 -9.04 -12.60
C GLY A 73 5.76 -9.50 -14.04
N MET A 74 6.83 -9.97 -14.67
CA MET A 74 6.76 -10.62 -15.97
C MET A 74 6.80 -12.13 -15.78
N VAL A 75 5.91 -12.85 -16.46
CA VAL A 75 6.00 -14.31 -16.51
C VAL A 75 7.01 -14.69 -17.59
N GLU A 76 8.11 -15.32 -17.19
CA GLU A 76 9.28 -15.60 -18.04
C GLU A 76 8.91 -16.28 -19.36
N ALA A 77 7.99 -17.26 -19.32
CA ALA A 77 7.61 -18.03 -20.50
C ALA A 77 6.71 -17.28 -21.50
N THR A 78 6.05 -16.19 -21.12
CA THR A 78 5.03 -15.53 -21.95
C THR A 78 5.40 -14.11 -22.37
N ALA A 79 6.45 -13.52 -21.77
CA ALA A 79 6.79 -12.10 -21.91
C ALA A 79 5.63 -11.15 -21.59
N MET A 80 4.60 -11.62 -20.88
CA MET A 80 3.45 -10.82 -20.47
C MET A 80 3.68 -10.26 -19.08
N THR A 81 3.39 -8.97 -18.92
CA THR A 81 3.28 -8.33 -17.60
C THR A 81 2.00 -8.80 -16.92
N THR A 82 2.14 -9.38 -15.73
CA THR A 82 1.06 -9.82 -14.85
C THR A 82 0.99 -8.91 -13.64
N GLN A 83 -0.23 -8.65 -13.19
CA GLN A 83 -0.49 -7.90 -11.96
C GLN A 83 -1.43 -8.72 -11.08
N ALA A 84 -0.97 -9.06 -9.89
CA ALA A 84 -1.79 -9.62 -8.83
C ALA A 84 -2.18 -8.51 -7.85
N ARG A 85 -3.45 -8.49 -7.45
CA ARG A 85 -4.00 -7.51 -6.52
C ARG A 85 -4.75 -8.22 -5.39
N SER A 86 -4.62 -7.70 -4.19
CA SER A 86 -5.39 -8.13 -3.02
C SER A 86 -5.60 -6.91 -2.12
N SER A 87 -6.40 -7.07 -1.06
CA SER A 87 -6.64 -6.01 -0.11
C SER A 87 -6.90 -6.51 1.31
N TYR A 88 -6.72 -5.59 2.26
CA TYR A 88 -6.99 -5.76 3.68
C TYR A 88 -7.90 -4.62 4.13
N LEU A 89 -8.93 -4.96 4.92
CA LEU A 89 -9.79 -4.01 5.61
C LEU A 89 -9.16 -3.63 6.96
#